data_AF-E6Q0U3-F1
#
_entry.id   AF-E6Q0U3-F1
#
_cell.length_a   1.000
_cell.length_b   1.000
_cell.length_c   1.000
_cell.angle_alpha   90.00
_cell.angle_beta   90.00
_cell.angle_gamma   90.00
#
_symmetry.space_group_name_H-M   'P 1'
#
loop_
_entity.id
_entity.type
_entity.pdbx_description
1 polymer ?
#
loop_
_entity_poly.entity_id
_entity_poly.type
_entity_poly.pdbx_seq_one_letter_code
_entity_poly.pdbx_strand_id
1 'polypeptide(L)'
;MNRVTLRKIPAGLALGLIASLIAHVALYGRQHAVGGTYHALLMQISSTAVLAFIALLGALAWSQSRNLADGRALAAFLRERLPSLGTVVTSGAAWYVSVEAIEPHHAGASGWALLAALGAASYALLHLARAMADTFAHAAIMITRTSFSPAVPAWRRRPRERVVARHSFQARRRFARPPPIVFGFSRA
;
A
#
# COMPACT_ATOMS: atom_id res chain seq x y z
N MET A 1 7.52 -0.84 -18.06
CA MET A 1 7.25 -2.13 -17.36
C MET A 1 7.27 -1.90 -15.86
N ASN A 2 6.10 -1.86 -15.21
CA ASN A 2 6.00 -1.78 -13.75
C ASN A 2 6.49 -3.09 -13.15
N ARG A 3 7.64 -3.09 -12.46
CA ARG A 3 8.12 -4.24 -11.69
C ARG A 3 7.12 -4.51 -10.56
N VAL A 4 6.26 -5.51 -10.74
CA VAL A 4 5.42 -6.02 -9.66
C VAL A 4 6.37 -6.67 -8.65
N THR A 5 6.63 -5.99 -7.53
CA THR A 5 7.39 -6.58 -6.44
C THR A 5 6.57 -7.73 -5.86
N LEU A 6 7.08 -8.97 -5.93
CA LEU A 6 6.39 -10.20 -5.48
C LEU A 6 5.77 -10.08 -4.08
N ARG A 7 6.40 -9.27 -3.21
CA ARG A 7 5.94 -8.96 -1.84
C ARG A 7 4.56 -8.30 -1.76
N LYS A 8 4.08 -7.68 -2.84
CA LYS A 8 2.77 -6.99 -2.90
C LYS A 8 1.66 -7.86 -3.49
N ILE A 9 2.01 -9.03 -4.04
CA ILE A 9 1.04 -9.93 -4.68
C ILE A 9 -0.03 -10.39 -3.69
N PRO A 10 0.29 -10.84 -2.45
CA PRO A 10 -0.74 -11.31 -1.52
C PRO A 10 -1.78 -10.22 -1.20
N ALA A 11 -1.31 -9.00 -0.94
CA ALA A 11 -2.19 -7.85 -0.69
C ALA A 11 -3.01 -7.47 -1.95
N GLY A 12 -2.41 -7.56 -3.14
CA GLY A 12 -3.10 -7.34 -4.40
C GLY A 12 -4.21 -8.36 -4.67
N LEU A 13 -3.96 -9.64 -4.40
CA LEU A 13 -4.96 -10.71 -4.55
C LEU A 13 -6.10 -10.56 -3.52
N ALA A 14 -5.76 -10.26 -2.26
CA ALA A 14 -6.72 -10.02 -1.20
C ALA A 14 -7.64 -8.83 -1.50
N LEU A 15 -7.07 -7.66 -1.80
CA LEU A 15 -7.86 -6.46 -2.15
C LEU A 15 -8.63 -6.67 -3.47
N GLY A 16 -8.06 -7.41 -4.42
CA GLY A 16 -8.73 -7.77 -5.66
C GLY A 16 -9.97 -8.63 -5.44
N LEU A 17 -9.89 -9.63 -4.57
CA LEU A 17 -11.05 -10.46 -4.20
C LEU A 17 -12.18 -9.59 -3.64
N ILE A 18 -11.85 -8.70 -2.69
CA ILE A 18 -12.83 -7.80 -2.08
C ILE A 18 -13.41 -6.85 -3.14
N ALA A 19 -12.57 -6.28 -4.02
CA ALA A 19 -13.02 -5.43 -5.11
C ALA A 19 -13.99 -6.15 -6.04
N SER A 20 -13.69 -7.42 -6.37
CA SER A 20 -14.55 -8.29 -7.18
C SER A 20 -15.89 -8.53 -6.52
N LEU A 21 -15.92 -8.85 -5.22
CA LEU A 21 -17.17 -9.05 -4.48
C LEU A 21 -18.01 -7.77 -4.41
N ILE A 22 -17.37 -6.62 -4.15
CA ILE A 22 -18.06 -5.31 -4.13
C ILE A 22 -18.65 -5.00 -5.52
N ALA A 23 -17.88 -5.19 -6.59
CA ALA A 23 -18.35 -4.96 -7.95
C ALA A 23 -19.52 -5.89 -8.30
N HIS A 24 -19.43 -7.15 -7.89
CA HIS A 24 -20.51 -8.13 -8.09
C HIS A 24 -21.79 -7.70 -7.36
N VAL A 25 -21.71 -7.32 -6.08
CA VAL A 25 -22.86 -6.80 -5.32
C VAL A 25 -23.40 -5.50 -5.93
N ALA A 26 -22.53 -4.62 -6.44
CA ALA A 26 -22.95 -3.35 -7.04
C ALA A 26 -23.70 -3.53 -8.36
N LEU A 27 -23.30 -4.50 -9.18
CA LEU A 27 -23.90 -4.77 -10.49
C LEU A 27 -25.19 -5.59 -10.38
N TYR A 28 -25.23 -6.54 -9.45
CA TYR A 28 -26.29 -7.55 -9.38
C TYR A 28 -27.18 -7.42 -8.14
N GLY A 29 -26.80 -6.59 -7.16
CA GLY A 29 -27.60 -6.26 -6.00
C GLY A 29 -28.05 -7.47 -5.19
N ARG A 30 -29.35 -7.49 -4.82
CA ARG A 30 -30.00 -8.59 -4.08
C ARG A 30 -30.59 -9.68 -4.99
N GLN A 31 -30.50 -9.49 -6.31
CA GLN A 31 -31.07 -10.43 -7.28
C GLN A 31 -30.15 -11.64 -7.51
N HIS A 32 -28.90 -11.55 -7.05
CA HIS A 32 -27.93 -12.63 -7.03
C HIS A 32 -27.46 -12.89 -5.61
N ALA A 33 -27.99 -13.94 -4.98
CA ALA A 33 -27.26 -14.63 -3.95
C ALA A 33 -26.36 -15.62 -4.69
N VAL A 34 -25.04 -15.46 -4.59
CA VAL A 34 -24.13 -16.60 -4.77
C VAL A 34 -24.67 -17.65 -3.78
N GLY A 35 -25.35 -18.66 -4.30
CA GLY A 35 -26.15 -19.56 -3.47
C GLY A 35 -25.25 -20.56 -2.75
N GLY A 36 -25.56 -20.88 -1.49
CA GLY A 36 -24.98 -22.04 -0.81
C GLY A 36 -23.55 -21.87 -0.30
N THR A 37 -22.81 -22.97 -0.28
CA THR A 37 -21.51 -23.11 0.42
C THR A 37 -20.40 -22.22 -0.16
N TYR A 38 -20.46 -21.89 -1.45
CA TYR A 38 -19.44 -21.09 -2.13
C TYR A 38 -19.43 -19.63 -1.68
N HIS A 39 -20.61 -19.03 -1.45
CA HIS A 39 -20.72 -17.68 -0.92
C HIS A 39 -20.16 -17.57 0.50
N ALA A 40 -20.50 -18.53 1.36
CA ALA A 40 -19.97 -18.60 2.71
C ALA A 40 -18.44 -18.69 2.69
N LEU A 41 -17.87 -19.50 1.79
CA LEU A 41 -16.42 -19.63 1.62
C LEU A 41 -15.77 -18.32 1.11
N LEU A 42 -16.35 -17.64 0.12
CA LEU A 42 -15.86 -16.34 -0.36
C LEU A 42 -15.92 -15.25 0.73
N MET A 43 -16.99 -15.24 1.53
CA MET A 43 -17.13 -14.33 2.67
C MET A 43 -16.14 -14.63 3.79
N GLN A 44 -15.85 -15.90 4.05
CA GLN A 44 -14.80 -16.30 5.00
C GLN A 44 -13.41 -15.89 4.50
N ILE A 45 -13.06 -16.22 3.26
CA ILE A 45 -11.75 -15.87 2.68
C ILE A 45 -11.55 -14.36 2.66
N SER A 46 -12.56 -13.59 2.25
CA SER A 46 -12.48 -12.13 2.22
C SER A 46 -12.34 -11.54 3.64
N SER A 47 -13.10 -12.04 4.62
CA SER A 47 -12.99 -11.61 6.02
C SER A 47 -11.61 -11.92 6.60
N THR A 48 -11.08 -13.13 6.37
CA THR A 48 -9.73 -13.51 6.77
C THR A 48 -8.67 -12.63 6.09
N ALA A 49 -8.85 -12.33 4.80
CA ALA A 49 -7.94 -11.45 4.07
C ALA A 49 -7.92 -10.02 4.63
N VAL A 50 -9.09 -9.46 5.00
CA VAL A 50 -9.18 -8.16 5.68
C VAL A 50 -8.46 -8.18 7.03
N LEU A 51 -8.74 -9.18 7.86
CA LEU A 51 -8.11 -9.29 9.19
C LEU A 51 -6.60 -9.46 9.09
N ALA A 52 -6.12 -10.32 8.18
CA ALA A 52 -4.70 -10.52 7.93
C ALA A 52 -4.02 -9.23 7.44
N PHE A 53 -4.68 -8.49 6.55
CA PHE A 53 -4.18 -7.20 6.06
C PHE A 53 -4.05 -6.17 7.18
N ILE A 54 -5.07 -6.05 8.03
CA ILE A 54 -5.08 -5.15 9.20
C ILE A 54 -3.95 -5.53 10.16
N ALA A 55 -3.84 -6.81 10.51
CA ALA A 55 -2.82 -7.31 11.41
C ALA A 55 -1.40 -7.05 10.87
N LEU A 56 -1.18 -7.27 9.56
CA LEU A 56 0.11 -7.02 8.92
C LEU A 56 0.47 -5.53 8.92
N LEU A 57 -0.47 -4.63 8.59
CA LEU A 57 -0.23 -3.19 8.66
C LEU A 57 0.10 -2.75 10.08
N GLY A 58 -0.65 -3.23 11.08
CA GLY A 58 -0.37 -2.95 12.49
C GLY A 58 1.00 -3.44 12.93
N ALA A 59 1.38 -4.67 12.57
CA ALA A 59 2.70 -5.24 12.87
C ALA A 59 3.85 -4.46 12.21
N LEU A 60 3.68 -4.07 10.94
CA LEU A 60 4.66 -3.24 10.22
C LEU A 60 4.78 -1.84 10.83
N ALA A 61 3.64 -1.22 11.20
CA ALA A 61 3.63 0.08 11.86
C ALA A 61 4.35 0.01 13.21
N TRP A 62 4.06 -1.01 14.01
CA TRP A 62 4.65 -1.21 15.33
C TRP A 62 6.15 -1.51 15.27
N SER A 63 6.59 -2.36 14.34
CA SER A 63 8.01 -2.71 14.20
C SER A 63 8.88 -1.51 13.81
N GLN A 64 8.33 -0.55 13.06
CA GLN A 64 9.08 0.61 12.56
C GLN A 64 8.87 1.91 13.34
N SER A 65 7.85 1.98 14.20
CA SER A 65 7.54 3.19 14.99
C SER A 65 8.69 3.64 15.89
N ARG A 66 9.53 2.72 16.37
CA ARG A 66 10.72 3.03 17.19
C ARG A 66 11.90 3.58 16.38
N ASN A 67 11.96 3.28 15.08
CA ASN A 67 13.05 3.69 14.20
C ASN A 67 12.76 5.03 13.53
N LEU A 68 11.48 5.39 13.35
CA LEU A 68 11.07 6.58 12.62
C LEU A 68 10.67 7.73 13.56
N ALA A 69 11.13 8.93 13.18
CA ALA A 69 10.95 10.13 13.96
C ALA A 69 9.56 10.80 13.77
N ASP A 70 8.82 10.43 12.72
CA ASP A 70 7.59 11.10 12.30
C ASP A 70 6.56 10.08 11.77
N GLY A 71 5.30 10.26 12.15
CA GLY A 71 4.17 9.49 11.63
C GLY A 71 4.00 9.64 10.11
N ARG A 72 4.38 10.78 9.52
CA ARG A 72 4.34 10.97 8.07
C ARG A 72 5.34 10.08 7.33
N ALA A 73 6.56 9.94 7.88
CA ALA A 73 7.58 9.06 7.30
C ALA A 73 7.17 7.58 7.40
N LEU A 74 6.55 7.19 8.54
CA LEU A 74 6.03 5.84 8.71
C LEU A 74 4.83 5.57 7.79
N ALA A 75 3.92 6.54 7.63
CA ALA A 75 2.80 6.45 6.71
C ALA A 75 3.28 6.27 5.26
N ALA A 76 4.27 7.04 4.81
CA ALA A 76 4.87 6.88 3.49
C ALA A 76 5.46 5.47 3.31
N PHE A 77 6.21 4.97 4.30
CA PHE A 77 6.75 3.61 4.29
C PHE A 77 5.66 2.53 4.18
N LEU A 78 4.56 2.66 4.93
CA LEU A 78 3.45 1.69 4.87
C LEU A 78 2.72 1.76 3.53
N ARG A 79 2.47 2.97 3.01
CA ARG A 79 1.85 3.17 1.70
C ARG A 79 2.68 2.59 0.56
N GLU A 80 4.01 2.64 0.65
CA GLU A 80 4.91 1.98 -0.31
C GLU A 80 4.74 0.46 -0.34
N ARG A 81 4.18 -0.16 0.71
CA ARG A 81 3.88 -1.61 0.75
C ARG A 81 2.54 -1.97 0.12
N LEU A 82 1.67 -0.99 -0.12
CA LEU A 82 0.38 -1.24 -0.75
C LEU A 82 0.54 -1.61 -2.24
N PRO A 83 -0.35 -2.47 -2.77
CA PRO A 83 -0.39 -2.79 -4.19
C PRO A 83 -0.76 -1.55 -5.03
N SER A 84 -0.41 -1.57 -6.31
CA SER A 84 -0.83 -0.53 -7.24
C SER A 84 -2.31 -0.72 -7.62
N LEU A 85 -3.00 0.36 -8.01
CA LEU A 85 -4.39 0.26 -8.49
C LEU A 85 -4.53 -0.76 -9.61
N GLY A 86 -3.62 -0.72 -10.60
CA GLY A 86 -3.62 -1.69 -11.70
C GLY A 86 -3.53 -3.13 -11.20
N THR A 87 -2.71 -3.40 -10.19
CA THR A 87 -2.61 -4.75 -9.59
C THR A 87 -3.93 -5.20 -8.97
N VAL A 88 -4.61 -4.31 -8.24
CA VAL A 88 -5.91 -4.61 -7.58
C VAL A 88 -7.01 -4.81 -8.63
N VAL A 89 -7.03 -4.00 -9.69
CA VAL A 89 -8.00 -4.14 -10.78
C VAL A 89 -7.78 -5.44 -11.53
N THR A 90 -6.54 -5.78 -11.89
CA THR A 90 -6.25 -7.03 -12.63
C THR A 90 -6.53 -8.27 -11.79
N SER A 91 -6.21 -8.25 -10.49
CA SER A 91 -6.55 -9.37 -9.60
C SER A 91 -8.04 -9.46 -9.36
N GLY A 92 -8.73 -8.33 -9.21
CA GLY A 92 -10.20 -8.28 -9.10
C GLY A 92 -10.89 -8.82 -10.33
N ALA A 93 -10.43 -8.47 -11.53
CA ALA A 93 -10.94 -9.05 -12.77
C ALA A 93 -10.69 -10.57 -12.84
N ALA A 94 -9.53 -11.04 -12.42
CA ALA A 94 -9.23 -12.47 -12.38
C ALA A 94 -10.16 -13.23 -11.41
N TRP A 95 -10.41 -12.67 -10.22
CA TRP A 95 -11.37 -13.23 -9.27
C TRP A 95 -12.78 -13.23 -9.83
N TYR A 96 -13.20 -12.12 -10.44
CA TYR A 96 -14.52 -11.97 -11.04
C TYR A 96 -14.76 -13.06 -12.10
N VAL A 97 -13.82 -13.22 -13.05
CA VAL A 97 -13.91 -14.26 -14.09
C VAL A 97 -13.93 -15.66 -13.48
N SER A 98 -13.14 -15.90 -12.43
CA SER A 98 -13.10 -17.21 -11.76
C SER A 98 -14.41 -17.54 -11.06
N VAL A 99 -15.06 -16.56 -10.44
CA VAL A 99 -16.36 -16.71 -9.79
C VAL A 99 -17.46 -16.90 -10.85
N GLU A 100 -17.45 -16.09 -11.91
CA GLU A 100 -18.48 -16.14 -12.97
C GLU A 100 -18.42 -17.43 -13.80
N ALA A 101 -17.22 -18.00 -14.01
CA ALA A 101 -17.06 -19.28 -14.70
C ALA A 101 -17.78 -20.45 -14.00
N ILE A 102 -18.09 -20.30 -12.70
CA ILE A 102 -18.78 -21.32 -11.90
C ILE A 102 -20.30 -21.12 -11.95
N GLU A 103 -20.80 -19.94 -12.37
CA GLU A 103 -22.22 -19.60 -12.47
C GLU A 103 -22.61 -19.11 -13.89
N PRO A 104 -22.82 -20.01 -14.86
CA PRO A 104 -22.92 -19.66 -16.28
C PRO A 104 -24.25 -19.02 -16.73
N HIS A 105 -25.06 -18.42 -15.85
CA HIS A 105 -26.45 -18.02 -16.17
C HIS A 105 -26.76 -16.52 -16.01
N HIS A 106 -25.75 -15.66 -15.96
CA HIS A 106 -25.95 -14.23 -15.71
C HIS A 106 -26.14 -13.44 -17.02
N ALA A 107 -27.27 -12.77 -17.16
CA ALA A 107 -27.50 -11.79 -18.23
C ALA A 107 -26.62 -10.57 -17.97
N GLY A 108 -25.43 -10.59 -18.56
CA GLY A 108 -24.28 -9.80 -18.15
C GLY A 108 -24.50 -8.29 -18.21
N ALA A 109 -24.12 -7.61 -17.13
CA ALA A 109 -23.82 -6.19 -17.19
C ALA A 109 -22.85 -5.94 -18.36
N SER A 110 -23.08 -4.85 -19.12
CA SER A 110 -22.17 -4.51 -20.23
C SER A 110 -20.71 -4.47 -19.73
N GLY A 111 -19.76 -4.92 -20.54
CA GLY A 111 -18.34 -4.97 -20.13
C GLY A 111 -17.81 -3.63 -19.59
N TRP A 112 -18.37 -2.51 -20.04
CA TRP A 112 -18.09 -1.17 -19.51
C TRP A 112 -18.59 -0.97 -18.08
N ALA A 113 -19.80 -1.40 -17.75
CA ALA A 113 -20.33 -1.33 -16.39
C ALA A 113 -19.48 -2.17 -15.42
N LEU A 114 -19.02 -3.34 -15.86
CA LEU A 114 -18.10 -4.18 -15.09
C LEU A 114 -16.77 -3.47 -14.81
N LEU A 115 -16.13 -2.94 -15.86
CA LEU A 115 -14.86 -2.23 -15.71
C LEU A 115 -14.99 -0.99 -14.82
N ALA A 116 -16.09 -0.24 -14.95
CA ALA A 116 -16.38 0.92 -14.12
C ALA A 116 -16.58 0.52 -12.65
N ALA A 117 -17.38 -0.51 -12.37
CA ALA A 117 -17.63 -1.01 -11.02
C ALA A 117 -16.35 -1.54 -10.36
N LEU A 118 -15.57 -2.37 -11.06
CA LEU A 118 -14.28 -2.89 -10.58
C LEU A 118 -13.28 -1.77 -10.34
N GLY A 119 -13.20 -0.81 -11.27
CA GLY A 119 -12.33 0.36 -11.14
C GLY A 119 -12.68 1.20 -9.91
N ALA A 120 -13.97 1.51 -9.74
CA ALA A 120 -14.47 2.28 -8.60
C ALA A 120 -14.24 1.55 -7.27
N ALA A 121 -14.55 0.26 -7.19
CA ALA A 121 -14.33 -0.55 -5.99
C ALA A 121 -12.84 -0.65 -5.63
N SER A 122 -11.98 -0.91 -6.62
CA SER A 122 -10.53 -0.98 -6.44
C SER A 122 -9.94 0.36 -5.97
N TYR A 123 -10.43 1.46 -6.54
CA TYR A 123 -10.03 2.81 -6.15
C TYR A 123 -10.44 3.11 -4.70
N ALA A 124 -11.70 2.84 -4.33
CA ALA A 124 -12.21 3.05 -2.98
C ALA A 124 -11.42 2.22 -1.94
N LEU A 125 -11.17 0.94 -2.21
CA LEU A 125 -10.40 0.07 -1.33
C LEU A 125 -8.96 0.54 -1.17
N LEU A 126 -8.31 0.99 -2.25
CA LEU A 126 -6.95 1.51 -2.17
C LEU A 126 -6.89 2.81 -1.37
N HIS A 127 -7.89 3.68 -1.50
CA HIS A 127 -8.02 4.89 -0.69
C HIS A 127 -8.23 4.56 0.78
N LEU A 128 -9.11 3.60 1.09
CA LEU A 128 -9.31 3.12 2.45
C LEU A 128 -8.03 2.53 3.03
N ALA A 129 -7.33 1.68 2.28
CA ALA A 129 -6.06 1.09 2.70
C ALA A 129 -4.98 2.15 3.01
N ARG A 130 -4.93 3.24 2.23
CA ARG A 130 -4.03 4.38 2.48
C ARG A 130 -4.42 5.12 3.77
N ALA A 131 -5.70 5.40 3.96
CA ALA A 131 -6.18 6.03 5.18
C ALA A 131 -5.89 5.17 6.42
N MET A 132 -6.09 3.85 6.33
CA MET A 132 -5.73 2.93 7.41
C MET A 132 -4.23 2.95 7.71
N ALA A 133 -3.38 2.93 6.67
CA ALA A 133 -1.93 3.02 6.86
C ALA A 133 -1.53 4.32 7.58
N ASP A 134 -2.19 5.44 7.29
CA ASP A 134 -1.96 6.70 7.99
C ASP A 134 -2.38 6.60 9.45
N THR A 135 -3.58 6.09 9.72
CA THR A 135 -4.11 5.94 11.07
C THR A 135 -3.20 5.04 11.91
N PHE A 136 -2.76 3.89 11.37
CA PHE A 136 -1.82 3.00 12.03
C PHE A 136 -0.47 3.65 12.30
N ALA A 137 0.06 4.43 11.34
CA ALA A 137 1.32 5.13 11.53
C ALA A 137 1.25 6.16 12.67
N HIS A 138 0.20 6.98 12.71
CA HIS A 138 0.02 7.99 13.75
C HIS A 138 -0.26 7.34 15.10
N ALA A 139 -1.12 6.32 15.16
CA ALA A 139 -1.41 5.58 16.39
C ALA A 139 -0.15 4.91 16.96
N ALA A 140 0.64 4.22 16.12
CA ALA A 140 1.86 3.55 16.58
C ALA A 140 2.90 4.54 17.12
N ILE A 141 3.09 5.69 16.46
CA ILE A 141 3.99 6.75 16.94
C ILE A 141 3.47 7.38 18.23
N MET A 142 2.17 7.67 18.32
CA MET A 142 1.55 8.24 19.52
C MET A 142 1.77 7.30 20.70
N ILE A 143 1.40 6.02 20.56
CA ILE A 143 1.52 5.01 21.61
C ILE A 143 2.98 4.85 22.04
N THR A 144 3.92 4.66 21.10
CA THR A 144 5.34 4.44 21.44
C THR A 144 6.05 5.66 22.01
N ARG A 145 5.45 6.85 21.93
CA ARG A 145 6.01 8.09 22.48
C ARG A 145 5.31 8.60 23.72
N THR A 146 4.18 8.02 24.11
CA THR A 146 3.58 8.31 25.40
C THR A 146 4.55 7.96 26.53
N SER A 147 4.58 8.81 27.56
CA SER A 147 5.47 8.70 28.72
C SER A 147 5.31 7.40 29.52
N PHE A 148 4.25 6.63 29.27
CA PHE A 148 4.00 5.31 29.87
C PHE A 148 4.89 4.18 29.31
N SER A 149 5.59 4.40 28.19
CA SER A 149 6.57 3.45 27.66
C SER A 149 7.88 4.16 27.27
N PRO A 150 8.74 4.52 28.25
CA PRO A 150 10.06 5.03 27.93
C PRO A 150 10.90 3.89 27.34
N ALA A 151 10.93 3.80 26.01
CA ALA A 151 11.61 2.75 25.27
C ALA A 151 13.13 2.67 25.55
N VAL A 152 13.71 3.71 26.15
CA VAL A 152 15.10 3.74 26.64
C VAL A 152 15.13 4.62 27.90
N PRO A 153 15.54 4.08 29.06
CA PRO A 153 15.82 4.91 30.24
C PRO A 153 16.78 6.05 29.86
N ALA A 154 16.57 7.25 30.40
CA ALA A 154 17.35 8.44 30.03
C ALA A 154 18.88 8.22 30.08
N TRP A 155 19.36 7.35 30.98
CA TRP A 155 20.76 6.99 31.14
C TRP A 155 21.35 6.11 30.02
N ARG A 156 20.54 5.45 29.18
CA ARG A 156 20.99 4.69 27.99
C ARG A 156 20.90 5.48 26.68
N ARG A 157 20.44 6.73 26.70
CA ARG A 157 20.48 7.60 25.52
C ARG A 157 21.94 8.00 25.24
N ARG A 158 22.65 7.20 24.44
CA ARG A 158 23.86 7.71 23.77
C ARG A 158 23.47 8.95 22.98
N PRO A 159 24.24 10.04 23.02
CA PRO A 159 24.00 11.19 22.16
C PRO A 159 23.98 10.68 20.71
N ARG A 160 22.81 10.68 20.09
CA ARG A 160 22.68 10.40 18.67
C ARG A 160 23.40 11.55 17.98
N GLU A 161 24.57 11.27 17.40
CA GLU A 161 25.15 12.11 16.38
C GLU A 161 24.03 12.50 15.41
N ARG A 162 23.86 13.80 15.19
CA ARG A 162 22.96 14.29 14.16
C ARG A 162 23.44 13.68 12.84
N VAL A 163 22.74 12.66 12.37
CA VAL A 163 22.88 12.21 10.98
C VAL A 163 22.42 13.38 10.13
N VAL A 164 23.39 14.19 9.71
CA VAL A 164 23.19 15.31 8.82
C VAL A 164 22.49 14.75 7.58
N ALA A 165 21.29 15.24 7.30
CA ALA A 165 20.52 14.84 6.13
C ALA A 165 21.43 14.93 4.89
N ARG A 166 21.53 13.83 4.14
CA ARG A 166 22.36 13.67 2.93
C ARG A 166 22.15 14.76 1.85
N HIS A 167 21.18 15.66 2.02
CA HIS A 167 20.93 16.80 1.14
C HIS A 167 22.07 17.84 1.12
N SER A 168 22.88 17.97 2.18
CA SER A 168 23.99 18.94 2.19
C SER A 168 25.21 18.48 1.37
N PHE A 169 25.34 17.19 1.06
CA PHE A 169 26.45 16.67 0.24
C PHE A 169 26.22 16.82 -1.27
N GLN A 170 24.97 16.96 -1.74
CA GLN A 170 24.71 17.25 -3.15
C GLN A 170 24.99 18.70 -3.53
N ALA A 171 24.76 19.65 -2.60
CA ALA A 171 25.09 21.06 -2.82
C ALA A 171 26.59 21.29 -2.98
N ARG A 172 27.44 20.53 -2.27
CA ARG A 172 28.91 20.65 -2.37
C ARG A 172 29.53 20.00 -3.62
N ARG A 173 28.81 19.09 -4.31
CA ARG A 173 29.31 18.51 -5.58
C ARG A 173 29.20 19.45 -6.78
N ARG A 174 28.39 20.51 -6.71
CA ARG A 174 28.33 21.52 -7.79
C ARG A 174 29.54 22.46 -7.80
N PHE A 175 30.31 22.54 -6.71
CA PHE A 175 31.49 23.40 -6.58
C PHE A 175 32.82 22.65 -6.65
N ALA A 176 32.80 21.34 -6.84
CA ALA A 176 34.00 20.50 -6.95
C ALA A 176 34.42 20.23 -8.42
N ARG A 177 33.96 21.06 -9.37
CA ARG A 177 34.52 21.03 -10.73
C ARG A 177 35.70 22.02 -10.75
N PRO A 178 36.95 21.57 -10.98
CA PRO A 178 38.02 22.50 -11.29
C PRO A 178 37.64 23.30 -12.55
N PRO A 179 37.91 24.62 -12.58
CA PRO A 179 37.65 25.42 -13.78
C PRO A 179 38.43 24.85 -14.97
N PRO A 180 37.88 24.91 -16.20
CA PRO A 180 38.61 24.47 -17.38
C PRO A 180 39.89 25.30 -17.53
N ILE A 181 41.04 24.62 -17.57
CA ILE A 181 42.32 25.26 -17.91
C ILE A 181 42.22 25.69 -19.38
N VAL A 182 42.03 26.99 -19.59
CA VAL A 182 42.15 27.58 -20.92
C VAL A 182 43.64 27.63 -21.23
N PHE A 183 44.13 26.71 -22.05
CA PHE A 183 45.46 26.83 -22.64
C PHE A 183 45.45 27.97 -23.65
N GLY A 184 45.82 29.16 -23.19
CA GLY A 184 46.10 30.30 -24.05
C GLY A 184 47.34 30.02 -24.87
N PHE A 185 47.16 29.65 -26.14
CA PHE A 185 48.23 29.77 -27.13
C PHE A 185 48.40 31.26 -27.46
N SER A 186 49.36 31.91 -26.82
CA SER A 186 49.96 33.13 -27.37
C SER A 186 50.99 32.68 -28.40
N ARG A 187 50.66 32.85 -29.69
CA ARG A 187 51.68 32.87 -30.74
C ARG A 187 52.07 34.33 -30.96
N ALA A 188 53.37 34.57 -30.81
CA ALA A 188 54.06 35.72 -31.37
C ALA A 188 53.95 35.72 -32.91
#